data_AF-A0A2V4BS73-F1
#
_entry.id   AF-A0A2V4BS73-F1
#
_cell.length_a   1.000
_cell.length_b   1.000
_cell.length_c   1.000
_cell.angle_alpha   90.00
_cell.angle_beta   90.00
_cell.angle_gamma   90.00
#
_symmetry.space_group_name_H-M   'P 1'
#
loop_
_entity.id
_entity.type
_entity.pdbx_description
1 polymer ?
#
loop_
_entity_poly.entity_id
_entity_poly.type
_entity_poly.pdbx_seq_one_letter_code
_entity_poly.pdbx_strand_id
1 'polypeptide(L)'
;MKTISDIPRNLNKDNINETIEAYKLLLADIPLKIEESNLLALLNRLKRGQIGSGPWKNVSIFEAANRIMTDLVILFGVKKIINGEYPDLNIFTDFEVELGNENRNDHDIISYANDKVLIAEAFNVAPSFFNVKKSKSVKKLLTSKLTADHLILFCNADSHDRTKLNDNIEIIKVDIVL
;
A
#
# COMPACT_ATOMS: atom_id res chain seq x y z
N MET A 1 18.98 -11.22 -10.07
CA MET A 1 17.70 -10.56 -10.38
C MET A 1 17.17 -10.01 -9.06
N LYS A 2 16.74 -8.75 -9.00
CA LYS A 2 16.19 -8.18 -7.77
C LYS A 2 14.91 -8.93 -7.38
N THR A 3 14.62 -8.98 -6.10
CA THR A 3 13.46 -9.63 -5.49
C THR A 3 12.80 -8.66 -4.51
N ILE A 4 11.60 -9.01 -4.01
CA ILE A 4 10.87 -8.16 -3.07
C ILE A 4 11.61 -7.93 -1.73
N SER A 5 12.54 -8.81 -1.36
CA SER A 5 13.40 -8.63 -0.19
C SER A 5 14.49 -7.59 -0.40
N ASP A 6 14.80 -7.24 -1.66
CA ASP A 6 15.78 -6.21 -2.01
C ASP A 6 15.16 -4.81 -2.02
N ILE A 7 13.83 -4.71 -1.91
CA ILE A 7 13.13 -3.44 -1.76
C ILE A 7 13.27 -3.00 -0.29
N PRO A 8 13.79 -1.80 0.02
CA PRO A 8 13.91 -1.35 1.41
C PRO A 8 12.54 -1.21 2.07
N ARG A 9 12.51 -1.39 3.39
CA ARG A 9 11.33 -1.12 4.23
C ARG A 9 11.42 0.21 4.97
N ASN A 10 12.59 0.84 4.97
CA ASN A 10 12.78 2.21 5.47
C ASN A 10 12.91 3.15 4.27
N LEU A 11 11.95 4.06 4.14
CA LEU A 11 11.82 4.98 3.01
C LEU A 11 12.08 6.41 3.46
N ASN A 12 12.88 7.13 2.70
CA ASN A 12 13.17 8.54 2.92
C ASN A 12 13.48 9.24 1.60
N LYS A 13 13.81 10.54 1.69
CA LYS A 13 14.08 11.38 0.52
C LYS A 13 15.16 10.83 -0.40
N ASP A 14 16.15 10.15 0.16
CA ASP A 14 17.31 9.67 -0.58
C ASP A 14 16.99 8.42 -1.40
N ASN A 15 16.05 7.58 -0.95
CA ASN A 15 15.80 6.27 -1.56
C ASN A 15 14.39 6.07 -2.16
N ILE A 16 13.42 6.93 -1.88
CA ILE A 16 12.01 6.67 -2.25
C ILE A 16 11.81 6.52 -3.77
N ASN A 17 12.46 7.35 -4.57
CA ASN A 17 12.34 7.28 -6.03
C ASN A 17 12.98 6.02 -6.60
N GLU A 18 14.19 5.67 -6.15
CA GLU A 18 14.88 4.47 -6.58
C GLU A 18 14.15 3.19 -6.15
N THR A 19 13.50 3.23 -4.98
CA THR A 19 12.64 2.15 -4.46
C THR A 19 11.44 1.92 -5.37
N ILE A 20 10.74 2.99 -5.76
CA ILE A 20 9.59 2.91 -6.67
C ILE A 20 10.01 2.33 -8.01
N GLU A 21 11.10 2.81 -8.60
CA GLU A 21 11.61 2.30 -9.87
C GLU A 21 12.06 0.84 -9.76
N ALA A 22 12.74 0.46 -8.67
CA ALA A 22 13.09 -0.93 -8.41
C ALA A 22 11.85 -1.82 -8.30
N TYR A 23 10.79 -1.35 -7.65
CA TYR A 23 9.52 -2.07 -7.55
C TYR A 23 8.85 -2.22 -8.93
N LYS A 24 8.81 -1.16 -9.75
CA LYS A 24 8.29 -1.20 -11.12
C LYS A 24 9.03 -2.23 -11.98
N LEU A 25 10.36 -2.34 -11.83
CA LEU A 25 11.15 -3.36 -12.52
C LEU A 25 10.76 -4.79 -12.13
N LEU A 26 10.35 -5.04 -10.87
CA LEU A 26 9.81 -6.35 -10.47
C LEU A 26 8.48 -6.66 -11.16
N LEU A 27 7.66 -5.65 -11.45
CA LEU A 27 6.37 -5.82 -12.14
C LEU A 27 6.55 -6.19 -13.61
N ALA A 28 7.63 -5.74 -14.25
CA ALA A 28 7.92 -6.03 -15.66
C ALA A 28 8.13 -7.54 -15.94
N ASP A 29 8.41 -8.34 -14.91
CA ASP A 29 8.56 -9.80 -14.99
C ASP A 29 7.21 -10.56 -14.94
N ILE A 30 6.09 -9.86 -14.74
CA ILE A 30 4.77 -10.48 -14.68
C ILE A 30 4.24 -10.74 -16.10
N PRO A 31 3.79 -11.97 -16.43
CA PRO A 31 3.29 -12.28 -17.77
C PRO A 31 2.02 -11.48 -18.09
N LEU A 32 2.02 -10.79 -19.24
CA LEU A 32 0.86 -10.04 -19.74
C LEU A 32 -0.25 -10.92 -20.31
N LYS A 33 0.05 -12.19 -20.61
CA LYS A 33 -0.89 -13.13 -21.23
C LYS A 33 -1.16 -14.30 -20.30
N ILE A 34 -2.44 -14.54 -20.04
CA ILE A 34 -2.96 -15.70 -19.31
C ILE A 34 -4.05 -16.30 -20.19
N GLU A 35 -3.83 -17.53 -20.66
CA GLU A 35 -4.71 -18.22 -21.60
C GLU A 35 -5.21 -19.51 -20.98
N GLU A 36 -6.51 -19.79 -21.16
CA GLU A 36 -7.17 -21.01 -20.69
C GLU A 36 -8.25 -21.43 -21.70
N SER A 37 -8.60 -22.71 -21.71
CA SER A 37 -9.52 -23.28 -22.71
C SER A 37 -10.97 -22.78 -22.61
N ASN A 38 -11.37 -22.26 -21.45
CA ASN A 38 -12.71 -21.72 -21.21
C ASN A 38 -12.71 -20.76 -20.02
N LEU A 39 -13.82 -20.02 -19.85
CA LEU A 39 -13.97 -19.01 -18.80
C LEU A 39 -13.82 -19.57 -17.37
N LEU A 40 -14.37 -20.75 -17.08
CA LEU A 40 -14.29 -21.34 -15.74
C LEU A 40 -12.84 -21.72 -15.39
N ALA A 41 -12.11 -22.28 -16.35
CA ALA A 41 -10.68 -22.55 -16.21
C ALA A 41 -9.89 -21.26 -15.99
N LEU A 42 -10.16 -20.20 -16.76
CA LEU A 42 -9.56 -18.88 -16.57
C LEU A 42 -9.79 -18.32 -15.18
N LEU A 43 -11.05 -18.32 -14.70
CA LEU A 43 -11.38 -17.81 -13.36
C LEU A 43 -10.68 -18.62 -12.25
N ASN A 44 -10.59 -19.94 -12.40
CA ASN A 44 -9.85 -20.79 -11.46
C ASN A 44 -8.34 -20.51 -11.51
N ARG A 45 -7.76 -20.31 -12.69
CA ARG A 45 -6.36 -19.94 -12.87
C ARG A 45 -6.06 -18.60 -12.20
N LEU A 46 -6.90 -17.58 -12.42
CA LEU A 46 -6.75 -16.26 -11.80
C LEU A 46 -6.89 -16.30 -10.27
N LYS A 47 -7.81 -17.11 -9.74
CA LYS A 47 -8.14 -17.18 -8.32
C LYS A 47 -7.26 -18.10 -7.49
N ARG A 48 -6.71 -19.15 -8.09
CA ARG A 48 -5.99 -20.21 -7.35
C ARG A 48 -4.63 -20.56 -7.95
N GLY A 49 -4.40 -20.28 -9.23
CA GLY A 49 -3.13 -20.56 -9.89
C GLY A 49 -2.06 -19.56 -9.44
N GLN A 50 -0.90 -20.07 -9.03
CA GLN A 50 0.23 -19.22 -8.67
C GLN A 50 0.76 -18.46 -9.90
N ILE A 51 1.10 -17.19 -9.68
CA ILE A 51 1.60 -16.30 -10.73
C ILE A 51 3.03 -16.68 -11.19
N GLY A 52 3.86 -17.16 -10.27
CA GLY A 52 5.21 -17.67 -10.55
C GLY A 52 6.29 -16.61 -10.79
N SER A 53 5.93 -15.33 -10.93
CA SER A 53 6.87 -14.22 -11.16
C SER A 53 6.49 -12.95 -10.38
N GLY A 54 7.33 -11.90 -10.52
CA GLY A 54 7.14 -10.61 -9.86
C GLY A 54 7.37 -10.63 -8.34
N PRO A 55 6.94 -9.58 -7.61
CA PRO A 55 7.23 -9.45 -6.18
C PRO A 55 6.57 -10.54 -5.33
N TRP A 56 5.42 -11.06 -5.75
CA TRP A 56 4.61 -12.02 -5.00
C TRP A 56 4.38 -13.32 -5.79
N LYS A 57 5.46 -14.04 -6.10
CA LYS A 57 5.42 -15.23 -6.99
C LYS A 57 4.57 -16.42 -6.51
N ASN A 58 4.39 -16.59 -5.20
CA ASN A 58 3.78 -17.78 -4.61
C ASN A 58 2.27 -17.65 -4.35
N VAL A 59 1.64 -16.59 -4.84
CA VAL A 59 0.20 -16.33 -4.62
C VAL A 59 -0.56 -16.30 -5.95
N SER A 60 -1.90 -16.31 -5.85
CA SER A 60 -2.77 -16.17 -7.02
C SER A 60 -2.62 -14.81 -7.69
N ILE A 61 -3.03 -14.69 -8.95
CA ILE A 61 -3.01 -13.40 -9.67
C ILE A 61 -3.91 -12.37 -8.98
N PHE A 62 -5.09 -12.76 -8.49
CA PHE A 62 -5.94 -11.84 -7.72
C PHE A 62 -5.30 -11.37 -6.41
N GLU A 63 -4.62 -12.27 -5.70
CA GLU A 63 -3.93 -11.92 -4.46
C GLU A 63 -2.70 -11.05 -4.72
N ALA A 64 -1.91 -11.38 -5.75
CA ALA A 64 -0.78 -10.57 -6.19
C ALA A 64 -1.24 -9.17 -6.58
N ALA A 65 -2.31 -9.04 -7.37
CA ALA A 65 -2.85 -7.74 -7.79
C ALA A 65 -3.25 -6.88 -6.58
N ASN A 66 -3.95 -7.45 -5.60
CA ASN A 66 -4.34 -6.72 -4.39
C ASN A 66 -3.12 -6.24 -3.57
N ARG A 67 -2.09 -7.08 -3.44
CA ARG A 67 -0.84 -6.72 -2.76
C ARG A 67 -0.08 -5.64 -3.53
N ILE A 68 0.16 -5.85 -4.82
CA ILE A 68 0.85 -4.90 -5.70
C ILE A 68 0.21 -3.53 -5.67
N MET A 69 -1.11 -3.47 -5.83
CA MET A 69 -1.80 -2.18 -5.85
C MET A 69 -1.77 -1.48 -4.48
N THR A 70 -1.79 -2.24 -3.38
CA THR A 70 -1.64 -1.67 -2.04
C THR A 70 -0.21 -1.21 -1.79
N ASP A 71 0.80 -1.96 -2.21
CA ASP A 71 2.22 -1.57 -2.15
C ASP A 71 2.44 -0.25 -2.89
N LEU A 72 1.83 -0.09 -4.07
CA LEU A 72 1.91 1.14 -4.83
C LEU A 72 1.22 2.31 -4.10
N VAL A 73 0.07 2.09 -3.44
CA VAL A 73 -0.55 3.12 -2.58
C VAL A 73 0.40 3.53 -1.45
N ILE A 74 1.10 2.59 -0.82
CA ILE A 74 2.09 2.86 0.24
C ILE A 74 3.24 3.69 -0.32
N LEU A 75 3.91 3.20 -1.36
CA LEU A 75 5.11 3.82 -1.91
C LEU A 75 4.83 5.24 -2.43
N PHE A 76 3.76 5.42 -3.21
CA PHE A 76 3.39 6.74 -3.71
C PHE A 76 2.81 7.64 -2.62
N GLY A 77 2.09 7.09 -1.64
CA GLY A 77 1.59 7.83 -0.48
C GLY A 77 2.72 8.43 0.37
N VAL A 78 3.71 7.61 0.73
CA VAL A 78 4.92 8.05 1.45
C VAL A 78 5.69 9.10 0.65
N LYS A 79 5.83 8.90 -0.68
CA LYS A 79 6.46 9.88 -1.57
C LYS A 79 5.78 11.25 -1.52
N LYS A 80 4.44 11.32 -1.48
CA LYS A 80 3.71 12.60 -1.37
C LYS A 80 4.07 13.35 -0.09
N ILE A 81 4.15 12.65 1.05
CA ILE A 81 4.56 13.27 2.33
C ILE A 81 6.01 13.76 2.25
N ILE A 82 6.94 12.91 1.82
CA ILE A 82 8.37 13.26 1.69
C ILE A 82 8.58 14.48 0.76
N ASN A 83 7.77 14.60 -0.29
CA ASN A 83 7.82 15.72 -1.24
C ASN A 83 7.18 17.01 -0.71
N GLY A 84 6.60 16.99 0.48
CA GLY A 84 6.03 18.17 1.10
C GLY A 84 4.60 18.50 0.69
N GLU A 85 3.86 17.56 0.10
CA GLU A 85 2.47 17.79 -0.33
C GLU A 85 1.50 17.93 0.85
N TYR A 86 1.92 17.52 2.05
CA TYR A 86 1.16 17.59 3.30
C TYR A 86 1.98 18.35 4.36
N PRO A 87 1.89 19.70 4.42
CA PRO A 87 2.75 20.53 5.26
C PRO A 87 2.80 20.13 6.74
N ASP A 88 1.68 19.70 7.30
CA ASP A 88 1.56 19.28 8.70
C ASP A 88 2.32 17.97 9.00
N LEU A 89 2.69 17.21 7.97
CA LEU A 89 3.39 15.94 8.05
C LEU A 89 4.87 16.05 7.65
N ASN A 90 5.35 17.23 7.23
CA ASN A 90 6.73 17.41 6.71
C ASN A 90 7.84 17.15 7.74
N ILE A 91 7.51 17.08 9.02
CA ILE A 91 8.45 16.69 10.08
C ILE A 91 8.86 15.22 9.97
N PHE A 92 8.01 14.37 9.37
CA PHE A 92 8.26 12.95 9.19
C PHE A 92 9.06 12.74 7.90
N THR A 93 10.31 12.29 8.03
CA THR A 93 11.25 12.18 6.91
C THR A 93 11.72 10.75 6.65
N ASP A 94 11.59 9.86 7.64
CA ASP A 94 11.90 8.44 7.55
C ASP A 94 10.65 7.62 7.88
N PHE A 95 10.30 6.69 7.00
CA PHE A 95 9.09 5.88 7.09
C PHE A 95 9.44 4.40 7.08
N GLU A 96 9.04 3.68 8.12
CA GLU A 96 9.02 2.23 8.11
C GLU A 96 7.72 1.77 7.44
N VAL A 97 7.82 0.92 6.43
CA VAL A 97 6.68 0.40 5.66
C VAL A 97 6.62 -1.11 5.67
N GLU A 98 5.41 -1.65 5.58
CA GLU A 98 5.16 -3.06 5.34
C GLU A 98 4.57 -3.27 3.94
N LEU A 99 5.26 -4.04 3.10
CA LEU A 99 4.78 -4.34 1.75
C LEU A 99 4.15 -5.74 1.72
N GLY A 100 3.04 -5.87 1.00
CA GLY A 100 2.32 -7.10 0.76
C GLY A 100 1.48 -7.53 1.96
N ASN A 101 1.93 -8.54 2.68
CA ASN A 101 1.24 -9.10 3.83
C ASN A 101 2.26 -9.74 4.79
N GLU A 102 3.32 -9.00 5.07
CA GLU A 102 4.45 -9.49 5.86
C GLU A 102 4.07 -9.66 7.34
N ASN A 103 3.01 -9.00 7.80
CA ASN A 103 2.47 -8.94 9.17
C ASN A 103 3.57 -8.83 10.23
N ARG A 104 4.57 -8.00 9.96
CA ARG A 104 5.72 -7.73 10.84
C ARG A 104 5.42 -6.57 11.77
N ASN A 105 4.60 -5.62 11.33
CA ASN A 105 4.26 -4.40 12.03
C ASN A 105 2.76 -4.35 12.34
N ASP A 106 2.41 -3.61 13.40
CA ASP A 106 1.01 -3.39 13.77
C ASP A 106 0.28 -2.54 12.70
N HIS A 107 1.01 -1.80 11.87
CA HIS A 107 0.52 -0.88 10.84
C HIS A 107 1.32 -0.98 9.55
N ASP A 108 0.70 -0.60 8.43
CA ASP A 108 1.35 -0.65 7.12
C ASP A 108 2.46 0.38 7.00
N ILE A 109 2.34 1.52 7.71
CA ILE A 109 3.35 2.60 7.72
C ILE A 109 3.46 3.15 9.14
N ILE A 110 4.69 3.37 9.60
CA ILE A 110 5.02 4.01 10.87
C ILE A 110 6.14 5.04 10.62
N SER A 111 6.05 6.21 11.26
CA SER A 111 7.13 7.19 11.27
C SER A 111 7.21 7.90 12.61
N TYR A 112 8.43 8.27 13.00
CA TYR A 112 8.74 8.95 14.26
C TYR A 112 9.51 10.24 13.97
N ALA A 113 9.08 11.36 14.55
CA ALA A 113 9.77 12.63 14.40
C ALA A 113 9.48 13.57 15.58
N ASN A 114 10.52 14.10 16.23
CA ASN A 114 10.40 15.10 17.30
C ASN A 114 9.35 14.73 18.38
N ASP A 115 9.49 13.52 18.95
CA ASP A 115 8.56 12.92 19.92
C ASP A 115 7.14 12.68 19.41
N LYS A 116 6.87 12.93 18.13
CA LYS A 116 5.60 12.61 17.48
C LYS A 116 5.66 11.28 16.76
N VAL A 117 4.50 10.64 16.69
CA VAL A 117 4.32 9.36 16.03
C VAL A 117 3.23 9.48 14.97
N LEU A 118 3.52 8.98 13.77
CA LEU A 118 2.57 8.78 12.69
C LEU A 118 2.37 7.29 12.49
N ILE A 119 1.11 6.85 12.44
CA ILE A 119 0.74 5.52 11.99
C ILE A 119 -0.25 5.60 10.83
N ALA A 120 -0.13 4.68 9.88
CA ALA A 120 -1.05 4.63 8.77
C ALA A 120 -1.43 3.22 8.34
N GLU A 121 -2.63 3.14 7.75
CA GLU A 121 -3.09 1.98 7.00
C GLU A 121 -3.23 2.37 5.53
N ALA A 122 -2.94 1.44 4.64
CA ALA A 122 -3.03 1.62 3.21
C ALA A 122 -3.89 0.55 2.57
N PHE A 123 -4.62 0.92 1.52
CA PHE A 123 -5.30 -0.05 0.69
C PHE A 123 -5.62 0.48 -0.70
N ASN A 124 -5.62 -0.44 -1.66
CA ASN A 124 -6.25 -0.23 -2.95
C ASN A 124 -7.55 -1.04 -3.04
N VAL A 125 -8.67 -0.38 -3.34
CA VAL A 125 -9.97 -1.05 -3.39
C VAL A 125 -10.92 -0.38 -4.39
N ALA A 126 -11.79 -1.17 -5.02
CA ALA A 126 -12.85 -0.61 -5.85
C ALA A 126 -13.82 0.25 -5.01
N PRO A 127 -14.43 1.30 -5.60
CA PRO A 127 -15.27 2.25 -4.85
C PRO A 127 -16.42 1.60 -4.06
N SER A 128 -17.01 0.52 -4.59
CA SER A 128 -18.10 -0.21 -3.93
C SER A 128 -17.69 -0.88 -2.61
N PHE A 129 -16.40 -1.17 -2.41
CA PHE A 129 -15.88 -1.79 -1.20
C PHE A 129 -15.17 -0.80 -0.27
N PHE A 130 -15.05 0.48 -0.68
CA PHE A 130 -14.32 1.50 0.06
C PHE A 130 -14.78 1.61 1.50
N ASN A 131 -16.08 1.79 1.75
CA ASN A 131 -16.61 1.98 3.10
C ASN A 131 -16.33 0.77 4.02
N VAL A 132 -16.35 -0.45 3.48
CA VAL A 132 -16.07 -1.66 4.25
C VAL A 132 -14.59 -1.71 4.64
N LYS A 133 -13.69 -1.40 3.70
CA LYS A 133 -12.25 -1.40 3.94
C LYS A 133 -11.84 -0.24 4.86
N LYS A 134 -12.35 0.97 4.59
CA LYS A 134 -12.18 2.17 5.42
C LYS A 134 -12.54 1.89 6.87
N SER A 135 -13.75 1.38 7.15
CA SER A 135 -14.17 1.11 8.52
C SER A 135 -13.26 0.11 9.26
N LYS A 136 -12.72 -0.89 8.55
CA LYS A 136 -11.76 -1.84 9.14
C LYS A 136 -10.42 -1.18 9.47
N SER A 137 -9.87 -0.42 8.54
CA SER A 137 -8.59 0.29 8.72
C SER A 137 -8.70 1.38 9.80
N VAL A 138 -9.79 2.16 9.80
CA VAL A 138 -10.09 3.14 10.86
C VAL A 138 -10.17 2.46 12.22
N LYS A 139 -10.86 1.33 12.32
CA LYS A 139 -10.91 0.57 13.58
C LYS A 139 -9.50 0.16 14.01
N LYS A 140 -8.68 -0.36 13.10
CA LYS A 140 -7.30 -0.79 13.38
C LYS A 140 -6.43 0.37 13.90
N LEU A 141 -6.51 1.55 13.29
CA LEU A 141 -5.83 2.77 13.74
C LEU A 141 -6.30 3.19 15.14
N LEU A 142 -7.61 3.26 15.37
CA LEU A 142 -8.18 3.72 16.65
C LEU A 142 -7.98 2.74 17.80
N THR A 143 -7.80 1.45 17.51
CA THR A 143 -7.52 0.41 18.52
C THR A 143 -6.04 0.06 18.61
N SER A 144 -5.15 0.86 18.00
CA SER A 144 -3.72 0.64 18.09
C SER A 144 -3.25 0.72 19.55
N LYS A 145 -2.26 -0.11 19.89
CA LYS A 145 -1.56 -0.01 21.17
C LYS A 145 -0.55 1.14 21.18
N LEU A 146 -0.11 1.57 20.00
CA LEU A 146 0.78 2.71 19.83
C LEU A 146 -0.03 3.99 19.90
N THR A 147 0.30 4.87 20.84
CA THR A 147 -0.29 6.22 20.89
C THR A 147 0.36 7.04 19.79
N ALA A 148 -0.47 7.50 18.85
CA ALA A 148 -0.01 8.26 17.70
C ALA A 148 -0.66 9.63 17.63
N ASP A 149 0.14 10.63 17.24
CA ASP A 149 -0.29 12.01 17.05
C ASP A 149 -0.98 12.19 15.68
N HIS A 150 -0.60 11.37 14.70
CA HIS A 150 -1.13 11.41 13.35
C HIS A 150 -1.63 10.02 12.92
N LEU A 151 -2.93 9.94 12.60
CA LEU A 151 -3.58 8.75 12.07
C LEU A 151 -3.93 8.97 10.61
N ILE A 152 -3.28 8.23 9.72
CA ILE A 152 -3.41 8.42 8.28
C ILE A 152 -4.06 7.20 7.62
N LEU A 153 -4.92 7.46 6.63
CA LEU A 153 -5.46 6.45 5.75
C LEU A 153 -5.05 6.73 4.31
N PHE A 154 -4.18 5.89 3.75
CA PHE A 154 -3.84 5.95 2.33
C PHE A 154 -4.80 5.11 1.49
N CYS A 155 -5.37 5.70 0.44
CA CYS A 155 -6.23 4.98 -0.49
C CYS A 155 -6.07 5.44 -1.94
N ASN A 156 -6.42 4.57 -2.89
CA ASN A 156 -6.46 4.90 -4.32
C ASN A 156 -7.44 6.05 -4.61
N ALA A 157 -7.04 6.98 -5.49
CA ALA A 157 -7.74 8.25 -5.70
C ALA A 157 -9.21 8.15 -6.15
N ASP A 158 -9.55 7.11 -6.90
CA ASP A 158 -10.90 6.78 -7.36
C ASP A 158 -11.83 6.29 -6.23
N SER A 159 -11.30 6.12 -5.02
CA SER A 159 -12.11 5.86 -3.83
C SER A 159 -13.02 7.05 -3.49
N HIS A 160 -14.33 6.82 -3.43
CA HIS A 160 -15.31 7.83 -3.08
C HIS A 160 -15.80 7.66 -1.64
N ASP A 161 -15.67 8.73 -0.84
CA ASP A 161 -16.27 8.78 0.48
C ASP A 161 -17.67 9.39 0.40
N ARG A 162 -18.66 8.75 1.06
CA ARG A 162 -20.00 9.33 1.27
C ARG A 162 -20.22 9.74 2.74
N THR A 163 -19.21 9.57 3.59
CA THR A 163 -19.34 9.67 5.05
C THR A 163 -18.18 10.45 5.64
N LYS A 164 -18.45 11.49 6.43
CA LYS A 164 -17.41 12.19 7.19
C LYS A 164 -16.71 11.21 8.13
N LEU A 165 -15.37 11.28 8.19
CA LEU A 165 -14.58 10.57 9.18
C LEU A 165 -14.68 11.24 10.56
N ASN A 166 -14.22 10.53 11.59
CA ASN A 166 -13.86 11.14 12.86
C ASN A 166 -12.79 12.22 12.62
N ASP A 167 -12.85 13.32 13.38
CA ASP A 167 -12.01 14.51 13.20
C ASP A 167 -10.49 14.25 13.36
N ASN A 168 -10.09 13.06 13.84
CA ASN A 168 -8.70 12.71 14.13
C ASN A 168 -8.02 11.81 13.07
N ILE A 169 -8.67 11.53 11.92
CA ILE A 169 -8.08 10.69 10.86
C ILE A 169 -8.03 11.48 9.55
N GLU A 170 -6.83 11.58 8.97
CA GLU A 170 -6.61 12.20 7.67
C GLU A 170 -6.60 11.14 6.56
N ILE A 171 -7.29 11.42 5.44
CA ILE A 171 -7.25 10.56 4.25
C ILE A 171 -6.29 11.16 3.23
N ILE A 172 -5.28 10.38 2.84
CA ILE A 172 -4.40 10.70 1.73
C ILE A 172 -4.81 9.86 0.53
N LYS A 173 -5.31 10.55 -0.50
CA LYS A 173 -5.60 9.94 -1.80
C LYS A 173 -4.35 9.85 -2.65
N VAL A 174 -4.13 8.68 -3.22
CA VAL A 174 -2.93 8.35 -3.97
C VAL A 174 -3.29 8.04 -5.42
N ASP A 175 -2.79 8.88 -6.32
CA ASP A 175 -2.78 8.63 -7.76
C ASP A 175 -1.55 7.79 -8.11
N ILE A 176 -1.78 6.54 -8.51
CA ILE A 176 -0.70 5.66 -8.95
C ILE A 176 -0.36 6.03 -10.40
N VAL A 177 0.79 6.64 -10.60
CA VAL A 177 1.33 6.94 -11.94
C VAL A 177 2.30 5.83 -12.33
N LEU A 178 1.80 4.92 -13.16
CA LEU A 178 2.57 3.81 -13.72
C LEU A 178 3.51 4.31 -14.83
#